data_AF-A0A3D5Y2B9-F1
#
_entry.id   AF-A0A3D5Y2B9-F1
#
_cell.length_a   1.000
_cell.length_b   1.000
_cell.length_c   1.000
_cell.angle_alpha   90.00
_cell.angle_beta   90.00
_cell.angle_gamma   90.00
#
_symmetry.space_group_name_H-M   'P 1'
#
loop_
_entity.id
_entity.type
_entity.pdbx_description
1 polymer ?
#
loop_
_entity_poly.entity_id
_entity_poly.type
_entity_poly.pdbx_seq_one_letter_code
_entity_poly.pdbx_strand_id
1 'polypeptide(L)'
;ANYVYEYVFHDLPISSATFSPIDFVFPPGSCLNPDARAATSCSVMIATGIMSGVHNVFGKMMFSTNNMWRQSCASQGNAGNAMVVAGLSQWNLPFADMLAYSLNSEGQGGRPEMDGVNAFGFPWCVYGRTPDIEEMENDLPLFIPLSNHWKDSCGHGKYRGGVGTVQIWVTHHVPYVFFMAISDNSKMQTPQPLFGGYAPCTVPGLSITNADLMEQMKEGNGLSLELFPMLKEKSIGGEWQNEFFGRATRPVNQNDVITFGFATGGAGYGDPLEREPELVIQDIKDQIISDWSAQNVYKAQYDPETLRLDPEGTEAARQEERQNRIQQAKPYDEFEQDWLGEKMDESLLAFYGTWPNAEVVAPPFRP
;
A
#
# COMPACT_ATOMS: atom_id res chain seq x y z
N ALA A 1 11.06 -3.57 16.32
CA ALA A 1 10.71 -4.85 16.97
C ALA A 1 10.02 -5.79 15.99
N ASN A 2 8.91 -5.38 15.37
CA ASN A 2 8.07 -6.15 14.43
C ASN A 2 8.86 -7.00 13.44
N TYR A 3 9.55 -6.38 12.47
CA TYR A 3 10.36 -7.10 11.48
C TYR A 3 11.32 -8.11 12.11
N VAL A 4 12.06 -7.68 13.14
CA VAL A 4 13.08 -8.52 13.77
C VAL A 4 12.43 -9.77 14.35
N TYR A 5 11.30 -9.67 15.05
CA TYR A 5 10.59 -10.85 15.56
C TYR A 5 9.84 -11.63 14.49
N GLU A 6 9.40 -11.01 13.41
CA GLU A 6 8.70 -11.70 12.32
C GLU A 6 9.64 -12.54 11.45
N TYR A 7 10.85 -12.04 11.17
CA TYR A 7 11.75 -12.63 10.17
C TYR A 7 13.06 -13.19 10.75
N VAL A 8 13.48 -12.76 11.96
CA VAL A 8 14.82 -13.08 12.50
C VAL A 8 14.76 -13.81 13.83
N PHE A 9 14.02 -13.28 14.81
CA PHE A 9 13.93 -13.77 16.20
C PHE A 9 12.59 -14.47 16.49
N HIS A 10 11.93 -15.00 15.46
CA HIS A 10 10.59 -15.61 15.56
C HIS A 10 10.54 -16.83 16.49
N ASP A 11 11.67 -17.45 16.77
CA ASP A 11 11.84 -18.61 17.65
C ASP A 11 12.51 -18.28 19.00
N LEU A 12 12.80 -17.01 19.27
CA LEU A 12 13.34 -16.54 20.54
C LEU A 12 12.23 -16.02 21.47
N PRO A 13 12.44 -16.04 22.81
CA PRO A 13 11.49 -15.45 23.74
C PRO A 13 11.27 -13.95 23.45
N ILE A 14 10.01 -13.52 23.54
CA ILE A 14 9.66 -12.10 23.49
C ILE A 14 10.21 -11.43 24.75
N SER A 15 11.34 -10.74 24.61
CA SER A 15 12.04 -10.06 25.69
C SER A 15 12.86 -8.90 25.15
N SER A 16 13.01 -7.84 25.95
CA SER A 16 13.96 -6.76 25.62
C SER A 16 15.41 -7.25 25.55
N ALA A 17 15.73 -8.39 26.17
CA ALA A 17 17.06 -8.97 26.18
C ALA A 17 17.58 -9.35 24.77
N THR A 18 16.69 -9.68 23.82
CA THR A 18 17.10 -9.98 22.43
C THR A 18 17.63 -8.75 21.70
N PHE A 19 17.34 -7.55 22.20
CA PHE A 19 17.86 -6.28 21.68
C PHE A 19 19.10 -5.79 22.44
N SER A 20 19.58 -6.51 23.47
CA SER A 20 20.81 -6.17 24.17
C SER A 20 22.06 -6.03 23.28
N PRO A 21 22.22 -6.76 22.14
CA PRO A 21 23.36 -6.58 21.24
C PRO A 21 23.10 -5.57 20.10
N ILE A 22 21.98 -4.84 20.13
CA ILE A 22 21.62 -3.86 19.09
C ILE A 22 21.63 -2.47 19.71
N ASP A 23 22.57 -1.64 19.29
CA ASP A 23 22.65 -0.23 19.67
C ASP A 23 21.82 0.64 18.72
N PHE A 24 21.06 1.58 19.28
CA PHE A 24 20.27 2.55 18.51
C PHE A 24 20.82 3.96 18.68
N VAL A 25 21.04 4.65 17.57
CA VAL A 25 21.53 6.03 17.54
C VAL A 25 20.50 6.89 16.81
N PHE A 26 19.94 7.88 17.50
CA PHE A 26 18.96 8.79 16.93
C PHE A 26 19.43 10.24 17.01
N PRO A 27 19.64 10.93 15.88
CA PRO A 27 19.98 12.35 15.87
C PRO A 27 18.91 13.20 16.56
N PRO A 28 19.27 14.08 17.52
CA PRO A 28 18.31 14.98 18.17
C PRO A 28 17.57 15.85 17.16
N GLY A 29 16.27 16.00 17.33
CA GLY A 29 15.43 16.83 16.46
C GLY A 29 15.01 16.17 15.16
N SER A 30 15.48 14.95 14.86
CA SER A 30 14.91 14.14 13.78
C SER A 30 13.46 13.77 14.08
N CYS A 31 12.70 13.38 13.05
CA CYS A 31 11.31 12.94 13.21
C CYS A 31 11.16 11.67 14.08
N LEU A 32 12.26 10.94 14.31
CA LEU A 32 12.33 9.76 15.17
C LEU A 32 12.88 10.05 16.58
N ASN A 33 13.38 11.25 16.82
CA ASN A 33 13.79 11.75 18.14
C ASN A 33 13.30 13.20 18.31
N PRO A 34 11.96 13.39 18.37
CA PRO A 34 11.36 14.70 18.43
C PRO A 34 11.47 15.31 19.83
N ASP A 35 11.29 16.64 19.90
CA ASP A 35 11.09 17.35 21.17
C ASP A 35 9.81 16.89 21.88
N ALA A 36 9.79 16.99 23.22
CA ALA A 36 8.69 16.55 24.06
C ALA A 36 7.33 17.23 23.77
N ARG A 37 7.32 18.41 23.14
CA ARG A 37 6.08 19.11 22.74
C ARG A 37 5.54 18.67 21.38
N ALA A 38 6.26 17.83 20.64
CA ALA A 38 5.81 17.36 19.33
C ALA A 38 4.61 16.41 19.47
N ALA A 39 3.66 16.53 18.53
CA ALA A 39 2.57 15.55 18.44
C ALA A 39 3.10 14.24 17.85
N THR A 40 2.87 13.13 18.56
CA THR A 40 3.35 11.80 18.18
C THR A 40 2.25 10.74 18.13
N SER A 41 0.96 11.15 18.15
CA SER A 41 -0.16 10.20 18.06
C SER A 41 -0.13 9.36 16.77
N CYS A 42 0.39 9.94 15.67
CA CYS A 42 0.60 9.26 14.41
C CYS A 42 2.06 8.79 14.21
N SER A 43 2.80 8.49 15.29
CA SER A 43 4.19 7.99 15.17
C SER A 43 4.32 6.75 14.30
N VAL A 44 3.27 5.91 14.27
CA VAL A 44 3.19 4.72 13.42
C VAL A 44 3.30 5.06 11.93
N MET A 45 2.80 6.22 11.49
CA MET A 45 2.83 6.64 10.07
C MET A 45 4.24 7.05 9.64
N ILE A 46 4.97 7.82 10.46
CA ILE A 46 6.35 8.18 10.14
C ILE A 46 7.33 7.00 10.32
N ALA A 47 6.99 6.04 11.19
CA ALA A 47 7.80 4.84 11.41
C ALA A 47 7.74 3.83 10.26
N THR A 48 6.85 4.01 9.27
CA THR A 48 6.77 3.16 8.06
C THR A 48 8.10 3.11 7.30
N GLY A 49 8.83 4.24 7.25
CA GLY A 49 10.16 4.30 6.66
C GLY A 49 11.17 3.35 7.33
N ILE A 50 11.09 3.20 8.67
CA ILE A 50 11.90 2.24 9.41
C ILE A 50 11.43 0.82 9.14
N MET A 51 10.12 0.56 9.16
CA MET A 51 9.57 -0.77 8.87
C MET A 51 10.05 -1.29 7.52
N SER A 52 9.95 -0.47 6.48
CA SER A 52 10.38 -0.85 5.14
C SER A 52 11.90 -0.86 4.96
N GLY A 53 12.61 0.11 5.54
CA GLY A 53 14.07 0.19 5.44
C GLY A 53 14.77 -1.03 6.05
N VAL A 54 14.26 -1.51 7.19
CA VAL A 54 14.82 -2.68 7.89
C VAL A 54 14.72 -3.94 7.03
N HIS A 55 13.62 -4.16 6.29
CA HIS A 55 13.51 -5.27 5.34
C HIS A 55 14.67 -5.31 4.35
N ASN A 56 15.01 -4.18 3.74
CA ASN A 56 16.05 -4.13 2.72
C ASN A 56 17.47 -4.23 3.31
N VAL A 57 17.71 -3.64 4.49
CA VAL A 57 19.01 -3.74 5.19
C VAL A 57 19.27 -5.18 5.62
N PHE A 58 18.34 -5.79 6.35
CA PHE A 58 18.47 -7.17 6.79
C PHE A 58 18.43 -8.14 5.62
N GLY A 59 17.56 -7.92 4.63
CA GLY A 59 17.53 -8.74 3.42
C GLY A 59 18.88 -8.79 2.71
N LYS A 60 19.53 -7.64 2.51
CA LYS A 60 20.88 -7.59 1.92
C LYS A 60 21.95 -8.26 2.78
N MET A 61 21.89 -8.12 4.11
CA MET A 61 22.80 -8.79 5.03
C MET A 61 22.61 -10.31 5.09
N MET A 62 21.36 -10.77 5.10
CA MET A 62 21.01 -12.18 5.31
C MET A 62 21.07 -13.00 4.02
N PHE A 63 20.93 -12.37 2.85
CA PHE A 63 20.87 -13.07 1.57
C PHE A 63 22.13 -13.90 1.27
N SER A 64 23.31 -13.47 1.74
CA SER A 64 24.56 -14.22 1.57
C SER A 64 24.78 -15.33 2.60
N THR A 65 23.86 -15.54 3.54
CA THR A 65 23.99 -16.56 4.59
C THR A 65 23.38 -17.88 4.17
N ASN A 66 23.99 -19.01 4.56
CA ASN A 66 23.50 -20.33 4.17
C ASN A 66 22.12 -20.69 4.75
N ASN A 67 21.79 -20.14 5.92
CA ASN A 67 20.63 -20.59 6.69
C ASN A 67 19.47 -19.59 6.74
N MET A 68 19.69 -18.32 6.39
CA MET A 68 18.67 -17.26 6.55
C MET A 68 18.35 -16.50 5.27
N TRP A 69 18.97 -16.83 4.13
CA TRP A 69 18.71 -16.11 2.88
C TRP A 69 17.23 -16.15 2.46
N ARG A 70 16.51 -17.24 2.77
CA ARG A 70 15.07 -17.40 2.50
C ARG A 70 14.18 -16.42 3.27
N GLN A 71 14.72 -15.77 4.29
CA GLN A 71 14.01 -14.80 5.15
C GLN A 71 14.25 -13.37 4.64
N SER A 72 15.01 -13.21 3.55
CA SER A 72 15.30 -11.94 2.89
C SER A 72 14.11 -11.49 2.03
N CYS A 73 12.95 -11.32 2.65
CA CYS A 73 11.71 -10.93 1.97
C CYS A 73 11.67 -9.42 1.72
N ALA A 74 11.08 -9.02 0.60
CA ALA A 74 10.78 -7.62 0.32
C ALA A 74 9.84 -7.05 1.39
N SER A 75 9.81 -5.71 1.49
CA SER A 75 8.93 -5.02 2.43
C SER A 75 7.46 -5.33 2.18
N GLN A 76 6.69 -5.46 3.26
CA GLN A 76 5.23 -5.32 3.20
C GLN A 76 4.84 -3.91 2.74
N GLY A 77 3.54 -3.66 2.52
CA GLY A 77 3.05 -2.33 2.14
C GLY A 77 3.30 -1.29 3.22
N ASN A 78 3.02 -1.62 4.47
CA ASN A 78 3.18 -0.73 5.63
C ASN A 78 2.50 0.63 5.43
N ALA A 79 1.34 0.68 4.76
CA ALA A 79 0.65 1.94 4.56
C ALA A 79 -0.14 2.32 5.82
N GLY A 80 -0.74 1.33 6.48
CA GLY A 80 -1.51 1.55 7.69
C GLY A 80 -2.65 2.53 7.44
N ASN A 81 -3.35 2.34 6.31
CA ASN A 81 -4.42 3.16 5.75
C ASN A 81 -5.66 3.20 6.67
N ALA A 82 -5.49 3.81 7.84
CA ALA A 82 -6.47 3.83 8.89
C ALA A 82 -7.49 4.93 8.66
N MET A 83 -8.75 4.56 8.84
CA MET A 83 -9.89 5.45 8.71
C MET A 83 -10.72 5.35 9.98
N VAL A 84 -11.17 6.50 10.47
CA VAL A 84 -11.95 6.61 11.69
C VAL A 84 -13.32 7.16 11.35
N VAL A 85 -14.34 6.50 11.87
CA VAL A 85 -15.74 6.96 11.81
C VAL A 85 -16.20 7.24 13.23
N ALA A 86 -16.93 8.33 13.43
CA ALA A 86 -17.46 8.72 14.74
C ALA A 86 -18.86 9.32 14.61
N GLY A 87 -19.65 9.23 15.67
CA GLY A 87 -21.00 9.79 15.70
C GLY A 87 -21.93 9.01 16.61
N LEU A 88 -23.21 8.97 16.22
CA LEU A 88 -24.20 8.07 16.81
C LEU A 88 -24.44 6.91 15.84
N SER A 89 -24.42 5.68 16.34
CA SER A 89 -24.77 4.50 15.54
C SER A 89 -26.28 4.43 15.28
N GLN A 90 -26.69 3.49 14.43
CA GLN A 90 -28.10 3.11 14.20
C GLN A 90 -28.83 2.65 15.47
N TRP A 91 -28.07 2.31 16.52
CA TRP A 91 -28.59 1.93 17.85
C TRP A 91 -28.63 3.11 18.84
N ASN A 92 -28.37 4.33 18.36
CA ASN A 92 -28.29 5.55 19.16
C ASN A 92 -27.24 5.49 20.27
N LEU A 93 -26.13 4.78 20.01
CA LEU A 93 -24.97 4.71 20.89
C LEU A 93 -23.84 5.58 20.33
N PRO A 94 -23.15 6.38 21.17
CA PRO A 94 -21.99 7.15 20.72
C PRO A 94 -20.81 6.23 20.44
N PHE A 95 -20.09 6.48 19.34
CA PHE A 95 -18.93 5.72 18.93
C PHE A 95 -17.86 6.62 18.27
N ALA A 96 -16.62 6.15 18.23
CA ALA A 96 -15.48 6.82 17.59
C ALA A 96 -14.37 5.79 17.36
N ASP A 97 -14.40 5.15 16.20
CA ASP A 97 -13.73 3.87 15.98
C ASP A 97 -12.83 3.91 14.74
N MET A 98 -11.61 3.42 14.91
CA MET A 98 -10.68 3.16 13.81
C MET A 98 -10.97 1.78 13.26
N LEU A 99 -11.34 1.70 11.98
CA LEU A 99 -11.82 0.47 11.39
C LEU A 99 -10.67 -0.44 10.96
N ALA A 100 -10.71 -1.68 11.45
CA ALA A 100 -9.60 -2.61 11.37
C ALA A 100 -9.39 -3.22 9.96
N TYR A 101 -10.40 -3.19 9.09
CA TYR A 101 -10.39 -3.96 7.84
C TYR A 101 -9.26 -3.56 6.89
N SER A 102 -9.14 -2.27 6.56
CA SER A 102 -8.10 -1.77 5.64
C SER A 102 -6.68 -1.96 6.17
N LEU A 103 -6.52 -1.98 7.50
CA LEU A 103 -5.25 -2.26 8.18
C LEU A 103 -4.89 -3.75 8.16
N ASN A 104 -5.89 -4.63 8.28
CA ASN A 104 -5.70 -6.08 8.46
C ASN A 104 -5.79 -6.87 7.14
N SER A 105 -5.77 -6.20 6.00
CA SER A 105 -5.87 -6.84 4.68
C SER A 105 -4.88 -6.26 3.68
N GLU A 106 -3.69 -5.88 4.17
CA GLU A 106 -2.58 -5.48 3.32
C GLU A 106 -1.92 -6.69 2.64
N GLY A 107 -1.14 -6.46 1.59
CA GLY A 107 -0.33 -7.47 0.91
C GLY A 107 1.02 -7.69 1.56
N GLN A 108 1.48 -8.95 1.64
CA GLN A 108 2.82 -9.27 2.12
C GLN A 108 3.86 -8.94 1.04
N GLY A 109 5.09 -8.56 1.42
CA GLY A 109 6.17 -8.41 0.45
C GLY A 109 6.54 -9.73 -0.25
N GLY A 110 7.01 -9.63 -1.49
CA GLY A 110 7.51 -10.77 -2.27
C GLY A 110 8.67 -11.46 -1.56
N ARG A 111 8.73 -12.80 -1.65
CA ARG A 111 9.72 -13.62 -0.92
C ARG A 111 10.74 -14.21 -1.89
N PRO A 112 11.91 -14.66 -1.41
CA PRO A 112 12.99 -15.13 -2.29
C PRO A 112 12.66 -16.31 -3.19
N GLU A 113 11.63 -17.11 -2.84
CA GLU A 113 11.24 -18.32 -3.57
C GLU A 113 9.74 -18.34 -3.94
N MET A 114 8.95 -17.33 -3.56
CA MET A 114 7.51 -17.31 -3.82
C MET A 114 6.88 -15.92 -3.64
N ASP A 115 5.70 -15.70 -4.22
CA ASP A 115 4.93 -14.46 -4.07
C ASP A 115 4.58 -14.16 -2.61
N GLY A 116 4.34 -12.89 -2.31
CA GLY A 116 3.73 -12.47 -1.05
C GLY A 116 2.27 -12.92 -0.95
N VAL A 117 1.82 -13.23 0.26
CA VAL A 117 0.41 -13.55 0.52
C VAL A 117 -0.47 -12.32 0.26
N ASN A 118 -1.52 -12.50 -0.54
CA ASN A 118 -2.56 -11.49 -0.79
C ASN A 118 -3.40 -11.27 0.47
N ALA A 119 -3.74 -10.02 0.78
CA ALA A 119 -4.56 -9.65 1.94
C ALA A 119 -4.18 -10.41 3.22
N PHE A 120 -2.87 -10.47 3.52
CA PHE A 120 -2.32 -11.40 4.50
C PHE A 120 -2.67 -11.02 5.94
N GLY A 121 -2.84 -9.72 6.23
CA GLY A 121 -2.96 -9.25 7.59
C GLY A 121 -2.54 -7.79 7.77
N PHE A 122 -2.17 -7.49 9.02
CA PHE A 122 -1.73 -6.16 9.45
C PHE A 122 -0.21 -6.13 9.69
N PRO A 123 0.57 -5.37 8.91
CA PRO A 123 2.03 -5.28 9.06
C PRO A 123 2.55 -4.90 10.43
N TRP A 124 1.78 -4.13 11.20
CA TRP A 124 2.19 -3.76 12.55
C TRP A 124 1.92 -4.87 13.57
N CYS A 125 0.91 -5.71 13.32
CA CYS A 125 0.42 -6.72 14.24
C CYS A 125 -0.06 -7.94 13.45
N VAL A 126 0.86 -8.77 12.96
CA VAL A 126 0.58 -9.86 11.99
C VAL A 126 -0.45 -10.92 12.44
N TYR A 127 -0.76 -10.97 13.73
CA TYR A 127 -1.79 -11.86 14.30
C TYR A 127 -3.20 -11.25 14.32
N GLY A 128 -3.33 -9.96 14.01
CA GLY A 128 -4.62 -9.30 13.83
C GLY A 128 -5.45 -9.94 12.72
N ARG A 129 -6.77 -9.70 12.75
CA ARG A 129 -7.72 -10.25 11.80
C ARG A 129 -8.66 -9.17 11.31
N THR A 130 -9.07 -9.28 10.04
CA THR A 130 -10.14 -8.48 9.48
C THR A 130 -11.48 -8.86 10.13
N PRO A 131 -12.35 -7.88 10.42
CA PRO A 131 -13.73 -8.17 10.82
C PRO A 131 -14.55 -8.66 9.62
N ASP A 132 -15.64 -9.38 9.90
CA ASP A 132 -16.65 -9.67 8.90
C ASP A 132 -17.45 -8.40 8.55
N ILE A 133 -17.88 -8.29 7.29
CA ILE A 133 -18.64 -7.11 6.83
C ILE A 133 -19.99 -7.00 7.54
N GLU A 134 -20.64 -8.14 7.80
CA GLU A 134 -21.90 -8.19 8.54
C GLU A 134 -21.75 -7.63 9.96
N GLU A 135 -20.60 -7.87 10.61
CA GLU A 135 -20.28 -7.30 11.93
C GLU A 135 -20.06 -5.79 11.83
N MET A 136 -19.31 -5.34 10.83
CA MET A 136 -19.10 -3.90 10.58
C MET A 136 -20.41 -3.15 10.32
N GLU A 137 -21.27 -3.67 9.44
CA GLU A 137 -22.57 -3.05 9.12
C GLU A 137 -23.57 -3.14 10.27
N ASN A 138 -23.44 -4.15 11.14
CA ASN A 138 -24.26 -4.25 12.35
C ASN A 138 -23.88 -3.19 13.39
N ASP A 139 -22.60 -2.96 13.61
CA ASP A 139 -22.13 -2.11 14.71
C ASP A 139 -22.05 -0.63 14.32
N LEU A 140 -21.85 -0.36 13.04
CA LEU A 140 -21.57 0.98 12.52
C LEU A 140 -22.64 1.40 11.51
N PRO A 141 -22.93 2.70 11.41
CA PRO A 141 -23.88 3.25 10.45
C PRO A 141 -23.27 3.32 9.03
N LEU A 142 -22.84 2.17 8.53
CA LEU A 142 -22.19 1.98 7.24
C LEU A 142 -22.91 0.92 6.41
N PHE A 143 -22.82 1.08 5.10
CA PHE A 143 -23.15 0.04 4.14
C PHE A 143 -21.95 -0.13 3.19
N ILE A 144 -21.54 -1.37 2.94
CA ILE A 144 -20.29 -1.74 2.28
C ILE A 144 -20.60 -2.64 1.07
N PRO A 145 -20.96 -2.06 -0.09
CA PRO A 145 -21.36 -2.86 -1.25
C PRO A 145 -20.20 -3.60 -1.93
N LEU A 146 -18.95 -3.18 -1.70
CA LEU A 146 -17.77 -3.77 -2.31
C LEU A 146 -16.76 -4.09 -1.20
N SER A 147 -16.25 -5.33 -1.19
CA SER A 147 -15.16 -5.76 -0.31
C SER A 147 -14.38 -6.92 -0.94
N ASN A 148 -13.44 -6.60 -1.84
CA ASN A 148 -12.71 -7.57 -2.65
C ASN A 148 -11.20 -7.30 -2.66
N HIS A 149 -10.43 -8.24 -3.20
CA HIS A 149 -9.03 -7.98 -3.56
C HIS A 149 -8.91 -6.79 -4.50
N TRP A 150 -7.86 -5.99 -4.31
CA TRP A 150 -7.55 -4.84 -5.13
C TRP A 150 -6.57 -5.24 -6.23
N LYS A 151 -7.11 -5.57 -7.41
CA LYS A 151 -6.35 -5.92 -8.62
C LYS A 151 -5.27 -4.88 -8.92
N ASP A 152 -4.09 -5.35 -9.31
CA ASP A 152 -2.88 -4.55 -9.63
C ASP A 152 -2.31 -3.71 -8.48
N SER A 153 -2.76 -3.87 -7.24
CA SER A 153 -2.24 -3.09 -6.11
C SER A 153 -0.85 -3.51 -5.62
N CYS A 154 -0.38 -4.69 -6.04
CA CYS A 154 0.89 -5.25 -5.60
C CYS A 154 2.10 -4.58 -6.24
N GLY A 155 3.23 -4.60 -5.54
CA GLY A 155 4.53 -4.36 -6.14
C GLY A 155 4.96 -5.55 -6.98
N HIS A 156 5.21 -5.31 -8.27
CA HIS A 156 5.59 -6.35 -9.22
C HIS A 156 7.05 -6.79 -9.06
N GLY A 157 7.34 -8.04 -9.38
CA GLY A 157 8.70 -8.58 -9.36
C GLY A 157 8.73 -10.00 -9.93
N LYS A 158 9.92 -10.62 -9.94
CA LYS A 158 10.03 -12.08 -10.15
C LYS A 158 9.04 -12.81 -9.26
N TYR A 159 9.03 -12.43 -7.99
CA TYR A 159 7.97 -12.73 -7.05
C TYR A 159 7.27 -11.44 -6.65
N ARG A 160 5.98 -11.34 -6.96
CA ARG A 160 5.19 -10.14 -6.64
C ARG A 160 4.90 -10.06 -5.15
N GLY A 161 4.66 -8.86 -4.68
CA GLY A 161 3.96 -8.68 -3.40
C GLY A 161 2.53 -9.24 -3.48
N GLY A 162 1.93 -9.43 -2.31
CA GLY A 162 0.50 -9.64 -2.20
C GLY A 162 -0.26 -8.39 -2.64
N VAL A 163 -1.45 -8.57 -3.21
CA VAL A 163 -2.41 -7.46 -3.36
C VAL A 163 -3.07 -7.13 -2.02
N GLY A 164 -3.47 -5.87 -1.85
CA GLY A 164 -4.35 -5.47 -0.76
C GLY A 164 -5.82 -5.73 -1.10
N THR A 165 -6.72 -5.17 -0.30
CA THR A 165 -8.17 -5.10 -0.56
C THR A 165 -8.63 -3.67 -0.83
N VAL A 166 -9.85 -3.57 -1.32
CA VAL A 166 -10.59 -2.31 -1.42
C VAL A 166 -12.01 -2.50 -0.92
N GLN A 167 -12.52 -1.50 -0.21
CA GLN A 167 -13.93 -1.37 0.14
C GLN A 167 -14.55 -0.09 -0.40
N ILE A 168 -15.87 -0.06 -0.53
CA ILE A 168 -16.63 1.18 -0.70
C ILE A 168 -17.45 1.37 0.56
N TRP A 169 -17.33 2.51 1.24
CA TRP A 169 -18.13 2.79 2.43
C TRP A 169 -19.17 3.86 2.13
N VAL A 170 -20.41 3.54 2.43
CA VAL A 170 -21.56 4.44 2.29
C VAL A 170 -22.11 4.74 3.67
N THR A 171 -22.36 6.01 3.99
CA THR A 171 -23.05 6.36 5.23
C THR A 171 -24.48 5.82 5.19
N HIS A 172 -24.88 5.02 6.18
CA HIS A 172 -26.21 4.40 6.19
C HIS A 172 -26.91 4.54 7.55
N HIS A 173 -28.23 4.36 7.57
CA HIS A 173 -29.13 4.47 8.74
C HIS A 173 -29.24 5.83 9.46
N VAL A 174 -28.18 6.62 9.54
CA VAL A 174 -28.15 7.89 10.29
C VAL A 174 -27.96 9.09 9.35
N PRO A 175 -28.37 10.31 9.75
CA PRO A 175 -28.31 11.49 8.87
C PRO A 175 -26.89 11.88 8.45
N TYR A 176 -25.89 11.65 9.32
CA TYR A 176 -24.49 11.89 9.04
C TYR A 176 -23.58 11.12 10.02
N VAL A 177 -22.33 10.93 9.60
CA VAL A 177 -21.23 10.49 10.45
C VAL A 177 -20.07 11.47 10.34
N PHE A 178 -19.12 11.44 11.26
CA PHE A 178 -17.84 12.11 11.12
C PHE A 178 -16.78 11.13 10.61
N PHE A 179 -15.98 11.56 9.65
CA PHE A 179 -14.92 10.77 9.03
C PHE A 179 -13.58 11.49 9.08
N MET A 180 -12.50 10.75 9.34
CA MET A 180 -11.12 11.19 9.13
C MET A 180 -10.21 10.01 8.75
N ALA A 181 -9.05 10.31 8.18
CA ALA A 181 -8.04 9.32 7.79
C ALA A 181 -6.63 9.86 8.06
N ILE A 182 -5.68 8.98 8.39
CA ILE A 182 -4.40 9.40 8.99
C ILE A 182 -3.15 9.21 8.12
N SER A 183 -3.24 8.43 7.04
CA SER A 183 -2.06 7.92 6.31
C SER A 183 -1.61 8.82 5.17
N ASP A 184 -0.45 8.52 4.60
CA ASP A 184 0.22 9.26 3.54
C ASP A 184 0.21 8.51 2.19
N ASN A 185 1.31 8.53 1.44
CA ASN A 185 1.53 7.77 0.20
C ASN A 185 0.59 7.97 -1.01
N SER A 186 -0.15 9.08 -1.08
CA SER A 186 -0.93 9.43 -2.28
C SER A 186 -0.09 9.95 -3.45
N LYS A 187 1.18 10.30 -3.22
CA LYS A 187 2.09 10.84 -4.24
C LYS A 187 3.25 9.91 -4.57
N MET A 188 3.80 9.25 -3.56
CA MET A 188 4.84 8.25 -3.70
C MET A 188 4.76 7.27 -2.53
N GLN A 189 5.15 6.02 -2.77
CA GLN A 189 5.19 5.01 -1.72
C GLN A 189 6.47 5.13 -0.87
N THR A 190 6.32 4.84 0.42
CA THR A 190 7.43 4.72 1.38
C THR A 190 8.25 3.44 1.19
N PRO A 191 7.65 2.24 1.05
CA PRO A 191 8.42 1.02 0.92
C PRO A 191 9.21 0.96 -0.39
N GLN A 192 10.47 0.55 -0.27
CA GLN A 192 11.33 0.25 -1.40
C GLN A 192 11.26 -1.24 -1.74
N PRO A 193 11.25 -1.60 -3.03
CA PRO A 193 11.32 -3.00 -3.44
C PRO A 193 12.68 -3.63 -3.13
N LEU A 194 12.78 -4.95 -3.33
CA LEU A 194 14.01 -5.70 -3.11
C LEU A 194 14.52 -6.35 -4.40
N PHE A 195 15.83 -6.22 -4.64
CA PHE A 195 16.56 -6.89 -5.72
C PHE A 195 15.97 -6.76 -7.14
N GLY A 196 15.40 -5.60 -7.47
CA GLY A 196 14.90 -5.29 -8.83
C GLY A 196 13.39 -5.38 -9.02
N GLY A 197 12.63 -5.61 -7.94
CA GLY A 197 11.18 -5.47 -7.97
C GLY A 197 10.72 -4.00 -8.01
N TYR A 198 9.40 -3.80 -7.97
CA TYR A 198 8.74 -2.50 -7.90
C TYR A 198 7.96 -2.31 -6.60
N ALA A 199 7.77 -1.05 -6.19
CA ALA A 199 6.89 -0.67 -5.09
C ALA A 199 5.41 -0.93 -5.45
N PRO A 200 4.51 -1.07 -4.46
CA PRO A 200 3.07 -1.09 -4.71
C PRO A 200 2.58 0.27 -5.25
N CYS A 201 1.31 0.35 -5.67
CA CYS A 201 0.73 1.59 -6.19
C CYS A 201 0.50 2.64 -5.08
N THR A 202 0.36 3.91 -5.46
CA THR A 202 -0.01 5.01 -4.54
C THR A 202 -1.50 4.95 -4.17
N VAL A 203 -1.86 5.51 -3.01
CA VAL A 203 -3.24 5.45 -2.50
C VAL A 203 -3.84 6.85 -2.32
N PRO A 204 -4.81 7.28 -3.17
CA PRO A 204 -5.51 8.55 -2.99
C PRO A 204 -6.68 8.43 -2.00
N GLY A 205 -7.12 9.56 -1.46
CA GLY A 205 -8.40 9.68 -0.76
C GLY A 205 -9.51 9.98 -1.76
N LEU A 206 -10.37 9.01 -2.04
CA LEU A 206 -11.52 9.18 -2.95
C LEU A 206 -12.82 9.19 -2.16
N SER A 207 -13.75 10.08 -2.50
CA SER A 207 -15.11 10.13 -1.94
C SER A 207 -16.09 10.70 -2.97
N ILE A 208 -17.39 10.50 -2.74
CA ILE A 208 -18.44 11.02 -3.62
C ILE A 208 -19.54 11.63 -2.75
N THR A 209 -19.76 12.93 -2.88
CA THR A 209 -20.87 13.63 -2.24
C THR A 209 -22.06 13.73 -3.17
N ASN A 210 -23.28 13.78 -2.63
CA ASN A 210 -24.52 13.68 -3.41
C ASN A 210 -24.53 12.42 -4.28
N ALA A 211 -24.07 11.30 -3.73
CA ALA A 211 -23.91 10.05 -4.48
C ALA A 211 -25.27 9.40 -4.78
N ASP A 212 -25.44 8.88 -6.00
CA ASP A 212 -26.66 8.17 -6.43
C ASP A 212 -26.56 6.64 -6.26
N LEU A 213 -25.48 6.15 -5.66
CA LEU A 213 -25.19 4.71 -5.51
C LEU A 213 -26.36 3.91 -4.93
N MET A 214 -26.95 4.39 -3.84
CA MET A 214 -28.08 3.71 -3.19
C MET A 214 -29.34 3.70 -4.07
N GLU A 215 -29.55 4.75 -4.87
CA GLU A 215 -30.66 4.84 -5.83
C GLU A 215 -30.45 3.83 -6.98
N GLN A 216 -29.25 3.81 -7.58
CA GLN A 216 -28.91 2.86 -8.63
C GLN A 216 -29.06 1.39 -8.18
N MET A 217 -28.63 1.08 -6.95
CA MET A 217 -28.79 -0.27 -6.37
C MET A 217 -30.26 -0.63 -6.16
N LYS A 218 -31.09 0.32 -5.73
CA LYS A 218 -32.53 0.11 -5.54
C LYS A 218 -33.26 -0.13 -6.87
N GLU A 219 -32.86 0.59 -7.92
CA GLU A 219 -33.45 0.46 -9.26
C GLU A 219 -32.98 -0.81 -9.99
N GLY A 220 -31.82 -1.36 -9.61
CA GLY A 220 -31.26 -2.57 -10.20
C GLY A 220 -30.59 -2.32 -11.56
N ASN A 221 -30.02 -1.13 -11.77
CA ASN A 221 -29.52 -0.64 -13.08
C ASN A 221 -28.20 -1.29 -13.56
N GLY A 222 -27.86 -2.51 -13.14
CA GLY A 222 -26.68 -3.23 -13.62
C GLY A 222 -25.34 -2.60 -13.21
N LEU A 223 -25.27 -1.94 -12.05
CA LEU A 223 -24.04 -1.39 -11.48
C LEU A 223 -22.99 -2.50 -11.33
N SER A 224 -21.86 -2.37 -12.03
CA SER A 224 -20.70 -3.23 -11.82
C SER A 224 -19.96 -2.84 -10.54
N LEU A 225 -19.68 -3.82 -9.69
CA LEU A 225 -18.86 -3.66 -8.48
C LEU A 225 -17.38 -4.00 -8.73
N GLU A 226 -16.91 -3.77 -9.95
CA GLU A 226 -15.48 -3.78 -10.26
C GLU A 226 -14.90 -2.38 -10.14
N LEU A 227 -13.86 -2.25 -9.30
CA LEU A 227 -13.27 -0.95 -8.98
C LEU A 227 -12.77 -0.19 -10.21
N PHE A 228 -11.97 -0.82 -11.07
CA PHE A 228 -11.31 -0.11 -12.16
C PHE A 228 -12.29 0.45 -13.21
N PRO A 229 -13.25 -0.34 -13.74
CA PRO A 229 -14.31 0.19 -14.58
C PRO A 229 -15.11 1.30 -13.89
N MET A 230 -15.46 1.12 -12.60
CA MET A 230 -16.20 2.11 -11.83
C MET A 230 -15.47 3.46 -11.74
N LEU A 231 -14.17 3.45 -11.46
CA LEU A 231 -13.35 4.67 -11.39
C LEU A 231 -13.13 5.31 -12.77
N LYS A 232 -12.91 4.48 -13.80
CA LYS A 232 -12.67 4.95 -15.17
C LYS A 232 -13.90 5.61 -15.79
N GLU A 233 -15.07 5.01 -15.58
CA GLU A 233 -16.33 5.43 -16.16
C GLU A 233 -17.09 6.41 -15.25
N LYS A 234 -16.67 6.53 -13.98
CA LYS A 234 -17.41 7.25 -12.92
C LYS A 234 -18.86 6.79 -12.87
N SER A 235 -19.06 5.48 -12.77
CA SER A 235 -20.40 4.87 -12.86
C SER A 235 -21.33 5.24 -11.70
N ILE A 236 -20.76 5.67 -10.56
CA ILE A 236 -21.52 6.30 -9.47
C ILE A 236 -21.60 7.80 -9.76
N GLY A 237 -22.83 8.31 -9.90
CA GLY A 237 -23.14 9.72 -10.02
C GLY A 237 -22.90 10.48 -8.71
N GLY A 238 -22.75 11.79 -8.82
CA GLY A 238 -22.42 12.68 -7.71
C GLY A 238 -21.11 13.45 -7.92
N GLU A 239 -20.68 14.14 -6.88
CA GLU A 239 -19.49 14.99 -6.88
C GLU A 239 -18.27 14.23 -6.38
N TRP A 240 -17.46 13.75 -7.31
CA TRP A 240 -16.22 13.03 -7.02
C TRP A 240 -15.14 13.96 -6.46
N GLN A 241 -14.54 13.57 -5.35
CA GLN A 241 -13.38 14.22 -4.74
C GLN A 241 -12.16 13.30 -4.83
N ASN A 242 -10.99 13.90 -5.09
CA ASN A 242 -9.68 13.24 -5.09
C ASN A 242 -8.70 14.07 -4.27
N GLU A 243 -8.39 13.58 -3.08
CA GLU A 243 -7.58 14.26 -2.08
C GLU A 243 -6.36 13.41 -1.68
N PHE A 244 -5.47 14.00 -0.90
CA PHE A 244 -4.49 13.22 -0.14
C PHE A 244 -5.20 12.25 0.80
N PHE A 245 -4.62 11.08 1.07
CA PHE A 245 -5.27 10.05 1.87
C PHE A 245 -5.58 10.54 3.28
N GLY A 246 -4.60 11.21 3.91
CA GLY A 246 -4.74 11.92 5.17
C GLY A 246 -5.78 13.03 5.06
N ARG A 247 -6.88 12.87 5.79
CA ARG A 247 -8.07 13.72 5.71
C ARG A 247 -8.49 14.12 7.11
N ALA A 248 -8.58 15.42 7.36
CA ALA A 248 -9.09 15.95 8.62
C ALA A 248 -10.56 15.58 8.84
N THR A 249 -11.00 15.62 10.10
CA THR A 249 -12.37 15.32 10.50
C THR A 249 -13.38 16.20 9.78
N ARG A 250 -14.35 15.55 9.14
CA ARG A 250 -15.46 16.20 8.43
C ARG A 250 -16.75 15.40 8.59
N PRO A 251 -17.94 16.05 8.58
CA PRO A 251 -19.19 15.33 8.47
C PRO A 251 -19.34 14.75 7.05
N VAL A 252 -19.99 13.60 6.95
CA VAL A 252 -20.40 12.97 5.69
C VAL A 252 -21.87 12.61 5.82
N ASN A 253 -22.69 13.02 4.85
CA ASN A 253 -24.13 12.84 4.92
C ASN A 253 -24.53 11.40 4.62
N GLN A 254 -25.76 11.05 5.00
CA GLN A 254 -26.38 9.79 4.62
C GLN A 254 -26.35 9.56 3.10
N ASN A 255 -26.08 8.33 2.68
CA ASN A 255 -25.98 7.86 1.29
C ASN A 255 -24.78 8.39 0.49
N ASP A 256 -23.96 9.30 1.02
CA ASP A 256 -22.69 9.65 0.40
C ASP A 256 -21.69 8.49 0.49
N VAL A 257 -20.81 8.39 -0.51
CA VAL A 257 -19.65 7.50 -0.46
C VAL A 257 -18.57 8.19 0.36
N ILE A 258 -18.42 7.76 1.61
CA ILE A 258 -17.44 8.27 2.57
C ILE A 258 -16.03 8.13 2.00
N THR A 259 -15.71 6.93 1.53
CA THR A 259 -14.38 6.61 1.05
C THR A 259 -14.36 5.35 0.21
N PHE A 260 -13.38 5.27 -0.68
CA PHE A 260 -12.85 3.99 -1.15
C PHE A 260 -11.80 3.54 -0.15
N GLY A 261 -12.14 2.53 0.66
CA GLY A 261 -11.32 1.99 1.74
C GLY A 261 -10.20 1.09 1.20
N PHE A 262 -9.16 1.70 0.66
CA PHE A 262 -7.98 0.98 0.16
C PHE A 262 -7.10 0.49 1.31
N ALA A 263 -6.77 -0.79 1.30
CA ALA A 263 -5.57 -1.29 1.99
C ALA A 263 -4.32 -0.89 1.17
N THR A 264 -3.31 -1.75 1.09
CA THR A 264 -2.16 -1.57 0.19
C THR A 264 -1.58 -2.93 -0.20
N GLY A 265 -0.86 -2.99 -1.32
CA GLY A 265 -0.08 -4.16 -1.71
C GLY A 265 1.29 -4.21 -1.04
N GLY A 266 1.93 -5.38 -1.08
CA GLY A 266 3.33 -5.54 -0.66
C GLY A 266 4.32 -5.18 -1.77
N ALA A 267 5.58 -4.90 -1.44
CA ALA A 267 6.61 -4.62 -2.44
C ALA A 267 7.08 -5.89 -3.17
N GLY A 268 7.56 -5.73 -4.41
CA GLY A 268 8.04 -6.83 -5.24
C GLY A 268 9.48 -7.25 -4.95
N TYR A 269 9.79 -8.49 -5.30
CA TYR A 269 11.12 -9.10 -5.20
C TYR A 269 11.62 -9.54 -6.59
N GLY A 270 12.82 -9.11 -6.99
CA GLY A 270 13.44 -9.52 -8.26
C GLY A 270 12.88 -8.82 -9.51
N ASP A 271 13.61 -8.87 -10.63
CA ASP A 271 13.16 -8.29 -11.92
C ASP A 271 11.87 -8.97 -12.41
N PRO A 272 10.79 -8.23 -12.73
CA PRO A 272 9.57 -8.79 -13.31
C PRO A 272 9.78 -9.64 -14.58
N LEU A 273 10.81 -9.35 -15.39
CA LEU A 273 11.10 -10.15 -16.58
C LEU A 273 11.62 -11.56 -16.26
N GLU A 274 11.97 -11.83 -15.01
CA GLU A 274 12.36 -13.17 -14.52
C GLU A 274 11.20 -13.95 -13.90
N ARG A 275 9.99 -13.39 -13.83
CA ARG A 275 8.82 -14.10 -13.33
C ARG A 275 8.48 -15.27 -14.26
N GLU A 276 8.15 -16.43 -13.71
CA GLU A 276 7.67 -17.57 -14.50
C GLU A 276 6.36 -17.19 -15.22
N PRO A 277 6.30 -17.27 -16.57
CA PRO A 277 5.14 -16.82 -17.33
C PRO A 277 3.83 -17.51 -16.94
N GLU A 278 3.88 -18.78 -16.55
CA GLU A 278 2.72 -19.54 -16.08
C GLU A 278 2.11 -18.94 -14.81
N LEU A 279 2.94 -18.37 -13.92
CA LEU A 279 2.45 -17.67 -12.72
C LEU A 279 1.78 -16.35 -13.08
N VAL A 280 2.20 -15.67 -14.15
CA VAL A 280 1.51 -14.48 -14.68
C VAL A 280 0.10 -14.85 -15.16
N ILE A 281 -0.03 -15.95 -15.89
CA ILE A 281 -1.34 -16.45 -16.34
C ILE A 281 -2.21 -16.87 -15.15
N GLN A 282 -1.62 -17.47 -14.12
CA GLN A 282 -2.34 -17.79 -12.90
C GLN A 282 -2.86 -16.52 -12.20
N ASP A 283 -2.05 -15.47 -12.11
CA ASP A 283 -2.49 -14.19 -11.53
C ASP A 283 -3.65 -13.53 -12.32
N ILE A 284 -3.67 -13.68 -13.66
CA ILE A 284 -4.79 -13.23 -14.50
C ILE A 284 -6.06 -14.03 -14.19
N LYS A 285 -5.95 -15.36 -14.10
CA LYS A 285 -7.07 -16.25 -13.76
C LYS A 285 -7.65 -15.91 -12.39
N ASP A 286 -6.77 -15.62 -11.43
CA ASP A 286 -7.13 -15.30 -10.06
C ASP A 286 -7.54 -13.81 -9.88
N GLN A 287 -7.61 -13.04 -10.98
CA GLN A 287 -7.99 -11.63 -10.99
C GLN A 287 -7.10 -10.74 -10.10
N ILE A 288 -5.85 -11.15 -9.89
CA ILE A 288 -4.85 -10.46 -9.06
C ILE A 288 -4.20 -9.33 -9.84
N ILE A 289 -3.89 -9.57 -11.11
CA ILE A 289 -3.35 -8.55 -12.02
C ILE A 289 -4.28 -8.38 -13.22
N SER A 290 -4.14 -7.26 -13.93
CA SER A 290 -4.82 -7.03 -15.21
C SER A 290 -3.99 -7.50 -16.41
N ASP A 291 -4.65 -7.63 -17.56
CA ASP A 291 -4.01 -7.86 -18.85
C ASP A 291 -2.94 -6.80 -19.16
N TRP A 292 -3.21 -5.55 -18.75
CA TRP A 292 -2.24 -4.47 -18.90
C TRP A 292 -0.95 -4.78 -18.15
N SER A 293 -1.02 -5.19 -16.88
CA SER A 293 0.15 -5.54 -16.08
C SER A 293 0.89 -6.76 -16.66
N ALA A 294 0.16 -7.80 -17.09
CA ALA A 294 0.75 -8.98 -17.71
C ALA A 294 1.60 -8.63 -18.95
N GLN A 295 1.05 -7.81 -19.86
CA GLN A 295 1.69 -7.46 -21.12
C GLN A 295 2.75 -6.36 -20.97
N ASN A 296 2.57 -5.39 -20.07
CA ASN A 296 3.42 -4.21 -20.00
C ASN A 296 4.53 -4.33 -18.95
N VAL A 297 4.27 -5.02 -17.83
CA VAL A 297 5.23 -5.19 -16.74
C VAL A 297 6.02 -6.49 -16.89
N TYR A 298 5.32 -7.62 -17.05
CA TYR A 298 5.95 -8.95 -17.14
C TYR A 298 6.31 -9.37 -18.57
N LYS A 299 5.81 -8.62 -19.56
CA LYS A 299 5.93 -8.89 -21.00
C LYS A 299 5.42 -10.28 -21.41
N ALA A 300 4.43 -10.80 -20.68
CA ALA A 300 3.80 -12.07 -20.97
C ALA A 300 2.80 -11.93 -22.13
N GLN A 301 2.98 -12.75 -23.16
CA GLN A 301 2.08 -12.84 -24.31
C GLN A 301 1.19 -14.07 -24.15
N TYR A 302 -0.11 -13.89 -24.36
CA TYR A 302 -1.10 -14.94 -24.27
C TYR A 302 -2.36 -14.58 -25.04
N ASP A 303 -3.17 -15.58 -25.35
CA ASP A 303 -4.51 -15.40 -25.90
C ASP A 303 -5.47 -14.96 -24.77
N PRO A 304 -6.07 -13.76 -24.84
CA PRO A 304 -6.94 -13.24 -23.78
C PRO A 304 -8.27 -14.00 -23.64
N GLU A 305 -8.73 -14.70 -24.68
CA GLU A 305 -9.97 -15.48 -24.64
C GLU A 305 -9.73 -16.86 -24.01
N THR A 306 -8.63 -17.51 -24.37
CA THR A 306 -8.33 -18.87 -23.91
C THR A 306 -7.38 -18.92 -22.70
N LEU A 307 -6.78 -17.79 -22.34
CA LEU A 307 -5.72 -17.65 -21.34
C LEU A 307 -4.54 -18.61 -21.58
N ARG A 308 -4.29 -18.93 -22.85
CA ARG A 308 -3.19 -19.79 -23.26
C ARG A 308 -1.94 -18.95 -23.47
N LEU A 309 -0.90 -19.27 -22.69
CA LEU A 309 0.43 -18.67 -22.83
C LEU A 309 0.98 -18.90 -24.25
N ASP A 310 1.61 -17.86 -24.80
CA ASP A 310 2.51 -17.93 -25.95
C ASP A 310 3.97 -17.82 -25.45
N PRO A 311 4.69 -18.94 -25.29
CA PRO A 311 6.05 -18.92 -24.76
C PRO A 311 7.04 -18.21 -25.69
N GLU A 312 6.90 -18.39 -27.00
CA GLU A 312 7.81 -17.80 -27.99
C GLU A 312 7.60 -16.29 -28.08
N GLY A 313 6.34 -15.84 -28.13
CA GLY A 313 6.00 -14.42 -28.11
C GLY A 313 6.42 -13.74 -26.79
N THR A 314 6.28 -14.43 -25.66
CA THR A 314 6.72 -13.93 -24.35
C THR A 314 8.24 -13.74 -24.31
N GLU A 315 9.02 -14.72 -24.76
CA GLU A 315 10.48 -14.59 -24.79
C GLU A 315 10.94 -13.48 -25.75
N ALA A 316 10.31 -13.37 -26.92
CA ALA A 316 10.59 -12.29 -27.86
C ALA A 316 10.32 -10.91 -27.24
N ALA A 317 9.16 -10.72 -26.60
CA ALA A 317 8.79 -9.47 -25.93
C ALA A 317 9.72 -9.13 -24.75
N ARG A 318 10.15 -10.13 -23.98
CA ARG A 318 11.14 -9.94 -22.91
C ARG A 318 12.51 -9.56 -23.45
N GLN A 319 12.95 -10.19 -24.53
CA GLN A 319 14.23 -9.87 -25.17
C GLN A 319 14.22 -8.45 -25.76
N GLU A 320 13.11 -8.05 -26.40
CA GLU A 320 12.91 -6.68 -26.88
C GLU A 320 13.00 -5.67 -25.74
N GLU A 321 12.30 -5.91 -24.63
CA GLU A 321 12.37 -5.06 -23.44
C GLU A 321 13.79 -4.96 -22.87
N ARG A 322 14.56 -6.07 -22.85
CA ARG A 322 15.97 -6.05 -22.43
C ARG A 322 16.81 -5.14 -23.34
N GLN A 323 16.59 -5.19 -24.66
CA GLN A 323 17.27 -4.27 -25.59
C GLN A 323 16.87 -2.82 -25.36
N ASN A 324 15.58 -2.56 -25.12
CA ASN A 324 15.09 -1.21 -24.81
C ASN A 324 15.75 -0.65 -23.53
N ARG A 325 15.87 -1.47 -22.48
CA ARG A 325 16.60 -1.09 -21.25
C ARG A 325 18.06 -0.75 -21.52
N ILE A 326 18.75 -1.52 -22.36
CA ILE A 326 20.15 -1.24 -22.76
C ILE A 326 20.24 0.09 -23.54
N GLN A 327 19.31 0.34 -24.46
CA GLN A 327 19.30 1.56 -25.27
C GLN A 327 19.02 2.82 -24.44
N GLN A 328 18.22 2.70 -23.38
CA GLN A 328 17.91 3.80 -22.46
C GLN A 328 18.97 3.99 -21.36
N ALA A 329 19.77 2.96 -21.08
CA ALA A 329 20.77 2.99 -20.02
C ALA A 329 21.94 3.93 -20.35
N LYS A 330 22.44 4.59 -19.31
CA LYS A 330 23.70 5.33 -19.33
C LYS A 330 24.70 4.66 -18.38
N PRO A 331 26.01 4.75 -18.62
CA PRO A 331 27.02 4.44 -17.60
C PRO A 331 26.72 5.21 -16.30
N TYR A 332 27.04 4.59 -15.16
CA TYR A 332 26.70 5.16 -13.84
C TYR A 332 27.22 6.59 -13.66
N ASP A 333 28.49 6.83 -13.99
CA ASP A 333 29.12 8.14 -13.80
C ASP A 333 28.45 9.24 -14.64
N GLU A 334 27.98 8.91 -15.85
CA GLU A 334 27.24 9.85 -16.70
C GLU A 334 25.83 10.11 -16.15
N PHE A 335 25.13 9.05 -15.71
CA PHE A 335 23.83 9.18 -15.08
C PHE A 335 23.89 10.01 -13.79
N GLU A 336 24.88 9.76 -12.93
CA GLU A 336 25.04 10.47 -11.66
C GLU A 336 25.26 11.97 -11.88
N GLN A 337 26.08 12.34 -12.86
CA GLN A 337 26.31 13.76 -13.20
C GLN A 337 25.01 14.46 -13.64
N ASP A 338 24.23 13.82 -14.52
CA ASP A 338 22.94 14.35 -14.96
C ASP A 338 21.96 14.46 -13.79
N TRP A 339 21.86 13.40 -12.98
CA TRP A 339 20.95 13.29 -11.85
C TRP A 339 21.23 14.34 -10.76
N LEU A 340 22.50 14.53 -10.38
CA LEU A 340 22.88 15.54 -9.38
C LEU A 340 22.68 16.98 -9.90
N GLY A 341 22.58 17.17 -11.21
CA GLY A 341 22.25 18.44 -11.84
C GLY A 341 20.75 18.79 -11.82
N GLU A 342 19.88 17.83 -11.52
CA GLU A 342 18.44 18.07 -11.45
C GLU A 342 18.08 19.01 -10.29
N LYS A 343 17.15 19.93 -10.56
CA LYS A 343 16.67 20.88 -9.55
C LYS A 343 15.38 20.38 -8.95
N MET A 344 15.37 20.27 -7.63
CA MET A 344 14.15 20.00 -6.90
C MET A 344 13.25 21.24 -6.88
N ASP A 345 11.94 21.03 -7.01
CA ASP A 345 10.96 22.09 -6.78
C ASP A 345 11.00 22.48 -5.29
N GLU A 346 11.47 23.68 -4.99
CA GLU A 346 11.61 24.19 -3.62
C GLU A 346 10.28 24.20 -2.86
N SER A 347 9.14 24.26 -3.56
CA SER A 347 7.81 24.22 -2.92
C SER A 347 7.53 22.87 -2.25
N LEU A 348 8.20 21.79 -2.67
CA LEU A 348 8.10 20.46 -2.06
C LEU A 348 8.98 20.29 -0.82
N LEU A 349 9.94 21.20 -0.60
CA LEU A 349 10.96 21.08 0.44
C LEU A 349 10.59 21.74 1.77
N ALA A 350 9.36 22.26 1.90
CA ALA A 350 8.90 23.04 3.05
C ALA A 350 9.21 22.39 4.41
N PHE A 351 9.18 21.05 4.50
CA PHE A 351 9.46 20.28 5.71
C PHE A 351 10.59 19.26 5.57
N TYR A 352 11.38 19.34 4.49
CA TYR A 352 12.47 18.39 4.22
C TYR A 352 13.72 18.64 5.09
N GLY A 353 13.97 19.90 5.45
CA GLY A 353 15.25 20.34 6.01
C GLY A 353 16.18 20.86 4.91
N THR A 354 17.50 20.77 5.10
CA THR A 354 18.45 21.09 4.03
C THR A 354 18.34 20.07 2.91
N TRP A 355 18.45 20.49 1.65
CA TRP A 355 18.54 19.57 0.52
C TRP A 355 20.02 19.26 0.17
N PRO A 356 20.40 18.01 -0.09
CA PRO A 356 19.64 16.75 0.06
C PRO A 356 19.85 16.06 1.42
N ASN A 357 20.62 16.67 2.34
CA ASN A 357 21.07 16.00 3.57
C ASN A 357 19.99 15.89 4.66
N ALA A 358 18.84 16.57 4.48
CA ALA A 358 17.74 16.64 5.42
C ALA A 358 18.15 17.11 6.84
N GLU A 359 19.15 18.01 6.93
CA GLU A 359 19.57 18.56 8.21
C GLU A 359 18.55 19.60 8.72
N VAL A 360 18.43 19.72 10.04
CA VAL A 360 17.52 20.66 10.68
C VAL A 360 17.99 22.10 10.44
N VAL A 361 17.28 22.85 9.60
CA VAL A 361 17.58 24.26 9.29
C VAL A 361 17.21 25.17 10.46
N ALA A 362 16.06 24.93 11.07
CA ALA A 362 15.59 25.62 12.27
C ALA A 362 14.71 24.66 13.09
N PRO A 363 14.88 24.58 14.42
CA PRO A 363 14.01 23.76 15.24
C PRO A 363 12.57 24.31 15.16
N PRO A 364 11.56 23.48 14.87
CA PRO A 364 10.18 23.93 14.76
C PRO A 364 9.71 24.51 16.11
N PHE A 365 9.34 25.80 16.11
CA PHE A 365 8.76 26.45 17.28
C PHE A 365 7.34 25.93 17.51
N ARG A 366 7.09 25.39 18.70
CA ARG A 366 5.78 24.90 19.14
C ARG A 366 5.34 25.76 20.34
N PRO A 367 4.42 26.73 20.12
CA PRO A 367 3.98 27.67 21.14
C PRO A 367 3.34 26.98 22.35
#